data_AF-A0A817LBJ1-F1
#
_entry.id   AF-A0A817LBJ1-F1
#
_cell.length_a   1.000
_cell.length_b   1.000
_cell.length_c   1.000
_cell.angle_alpha   90.00
_cell.angle_beta   90.00
_cell.angle_gamma   90.00
#
_symmetry.space_group_name_H-M   'P 1'
#
loop_
_entity.id
_entity.type
_entity.pdbx_description
1 polymer ?
#
loop_
_entity_poly.entity_id
_entity_poly.type
_entity_poly.pdbx_seq_one_letter_code
_entity_poly.pdbx_strand_id
1 'polypeptide(L)'
;MSLQDGCDEKDLSPNDLSRDDNDSEPDGKSRTKHLRIHEKLSSPSRIRPLSETLREAAERQARAFTRRQTLRDEKARKMRELTHRVNEVRQWKEELIKARKTTIEMKMQRAEEKRQYLLFIKAKKAGDEDLKGQEIAFIKLLQQENRRQTLKERYQKEEQFKLFLEEERVKKHDEHKQRELAAENRRKELEAIRQTRLNEMQEKWKTKERMIEQQLIEKRKQKKTAAIAKQKSFQQKRAEHVAYLKASTIELKKKLTLKQEESARRHITQLEEIRRKAIEMGTLRGPSAEDHHHHASPASNDNKTTTSIPANEDPIPTRKCCTLCNLLLASDLHLQTHLRGTRHNQLLIERLNQKHDNGTKKQPKQEDIVYRLYVHLFLNQNKLFCRIHLILNV
;
A
#
# COMPACT_ATOMS: atom_id res chain seq x y z
N MET A 1 -50.88 -74.24 -38.91
CA MET A 1 -51.06 -75.46 -38.09
C MET A 1 -52.22 -76.25 -38.67
N SER A 2 -51.92 -77.45 -39.16
CA SER A 2 -52.78 -78.64 -39.30
C SER A 2 -54.13 -78.44 -40.00
N LEU A 3 -54.30 -78.74 -41.29
CA LEU A 3 -54.54 -80.08 -41.87
C LEU A 3 -55.42 -80.97 -40.98
N GLN A 4 -56.66 -81.19 -41.42
CA GLN A 4 -57.33 -82.49 -41.30
C GLN A 4 -58.48 -82.58 -42.30
N ASP A 5 -58.21 -83.35 -43.34
CA ASP A 5 -59.17 -83.96 -44.26
C ASP A 5 -60.10 -84.91 -43.51
N GLY A 6 -61.35 -84.96 -43.96
CA GLY A 6 -62.36 -85.93 -43.53
C GLY A 6 -63.24 -86.26 -44.72
N CYS A 7 -62.73 -87.13 -45.60
CA CYS A 7 -63.50 -87.79 -46.64
C CYS A 7 -64.16 -89.03 -46.02
N ASP A 8 -65.49 -88.99 -45.80
CA ASP A 8 -66.27 -90.19 -45.51
C ASP A 8 -66.84 -90.76 -46.81
N GLU A 9 -66.14 -91.80 -47.25
CA GLU A 9 -66.48 -92.78 -48.26
C GLU A 9 -67.60 -93.69 -47.70
N LYS A 10 -68.73 -93.79 -48.40
CA LYS A 10 -69.71 -94.87 -48.16
C LYS A 10 -70.03 -95.56 -49.47
N ASP A 11 -69.46 -96.75 -49.55
CA ASP A 11 -69.64 -97.77 -50.55
C ASP A 11 -71.03 -98.43 -50.54
N LEU A 12 -71.46 -98.79 -51.75
CA LEU A 12 -72.13 -100.03 -52.16
C LEU A 12 -73.49 -100.43 -51.54
N SER A 13 -74.52 -100.43 -52.38
CA SER A 13 -75.21 -101.68 -52.77
C SER A 13 -76.14 -101.48 -53.98
N PRO A 14 -75.85 -102.09 -55.14
CA PRO A 14 -76.80 -102.32 -56.21
C PRO A 14 -77.07 -103.83 -56.37
N ASN A 15 -78.28 -104.30 -56.05
CA ASN A 15 -78.86 -105.52 -56.61
C ASN A 15 -80.33 -105.68 -56.16
N ASP A 16 -81.26 -105.64 -57.11
CA ASP A 16 -82.44 -106.51 -57.12
C ASP A 16 -82.99 -106.58 -58.55
N LEU A 17 -82.39 -107.49 -59.33
CA LEU A 17 -82.96 -108.03 -60.55
C LEU A 17 -83.70 -109.32 -60.18
N SER A 18 -84.99 -109.25 -59.86
CA SER A 18 -85.85 -110.42 -59.88
C SER A 18 -86.39 -110.61 -61.30
N ARG A 19 -85.77 -111.57 -61.98
CA ARG A 19 -86.13 -112.08 -63.30
C ARG A 19 -86.95 -113.35 -63.06
N ASP A 20 -88.27 -113.22 -63.11
CA ASP A 20 -89.18 -114.38 -63.11
C ASP A 20 -89.28 -114.92 -64.54
N ASP A 21 -88.41 -115.89 -64.83
CA ASP A 21 -88.53 -116.82 -65.96
C ASP A 21 -89.31 -118.07 -65.48
N ASN A 22 -90.61 -118.13 -65.74
CA ASN A 22 -91.38 -119.36 -66.02
C ASN A 22 -92.88 -119.05 -66.07
N ASP A 23 -93.48 -119.13 -67.26
CA ASP A 23 -94.58 -120.08 -67.46
C ASP A 23 -94.94 -120.23 -68.95
N SER A 24 -94.47 -121.34 -69.50
CA SER A 24 -95.30 -122.35 -70.19
C SER A 24 -96.40 -121.85 -71.15
N GLU A 25 -96.09 -121.93 -72.45
CA GLU A 25 -97.09 -122.03 -73.53
C GLU A 25 -98.14 -123.13 -73.27
N PRO A 26 -99.37 -122.92 -73.77
CA PRO A 26 -99.91 -123.89 -74.71
C PRO A 26 -100.42 -123.22 -75.99
N ASP A 27 -99.70 -123.45 -77.08
CA ASP A 27 -100.06 -123.11 -78.45
C ASP A 27 -101.30 -123.91 -78.93
N GLY A 28 -102.18 -123.27 -79.71
CA GLY A 28 -103.26 -123.96 -80.43
C GLY A 28 -104.64 -123.28 -80.45
N LYS A 29 -105.09 -122.61 -79.38
CA LYS A 29 -106.44 -121.94 -79.33
C LYS A 29 -106.38 -120.42 -79.50
N SER A 30 -105.22 -119.80 -79.27
CA SER A 30 -104.99 -118.37 -79.54
C SER A 30 -104.95 -118.09 -81.05
N ARG A 31 -104.43 -119.03 -81.85
CA ARG A 31 -104.31 -118.90 -83.31
C ARG A 31 -105.66 -118.73 -84.01
N THR A 32 -106.69 -119.46 -83.64
CA THR A 32 -108.03 -119.37 -84.26
C THR A 32 -108.80 -118.11 -83.83
N LYS A 33 -108.61 -117.64 -82.60
CA LYS A 33 -109.14 -116.35 -82.13
C LYS A 33 -108.41 -115.18 -82.81
N HIS A 34 -107.09 -115.29 -82.94
CA HIS A 34 -106.25 -114.34 -83.66
C HIS A 34 -106.64 -114.25 -85.13
N LEU A 35 -106.90 -115.37 -85.82
CA LEU A 35 -107.38 -115.38 -87.20
C LEU A 35 -108.75 -114.73 -87.37
N ARG A 36 -109.71 -114.99 -86.46
CA ARG A 36 -111.03 -114.31 -86.48
C ARG A 36 -110.94 -112.82 -86.16
N ILE A 37 -110.00 -112.42 -85.29
CA ILE A 37 -109.74 -111.00 -85.01
C ILE A 37 -109.06 -110.37 -86.22
N HIS A 38 -108.11 -111.04 -86.86
CA HIS A 38 -107.44 -110.60 -88.07
C HIS A 38 -108.43 -110.38 -89.21
N GLU A 39 -109.36 -111.32 -89.45
CA GLU A 39 -110.44 -111.20 -90.45
C GLU A 39 -111.41 -110.03 -90.16
N LYS A 40 -111.72 -109.79 -88.89
CA LYS A 40 -112.54 -108.63 -88.47
C LYS A 40 -111.81 -107.30 -88.58
N LEU A 41 -110.48 -107.28 -88.41
CA LEU A 41 -109.65 -106.09 -88.51
C LEU A 41 -109.17 -105.81 -89.95
N SER A 42 -109.20 -106.81 -90.85
CA SER A 42 -108.78 -106.71 -92.25
C SER A 42 -109.93 -106.43 -93.23
N SER A 43 -111.17 -106.26 -92.76
CA SER A 43 -112.34 -105.97 -93.60
C SER A 43 -112.31 -104.51 -94.13
N PRO A 44 -112.21 -104.28 -95.46
CA PRO A 44 -112.00 -102.95 -96.05
C PRO A 44 -113.06 -101.90 -95.76
N SER A 45 -114.30 -102.32 -95.48
CA SER A 45 -115.42 -101.44 -95.12
C SER A 45 -115.29 -100.77 -93.74
N ARG A 46 -114.29 -101.18 -92.93
CA ARG A 46 -113.99 -100.62 -91.60
C ARG A 46 -112.62 -99.93 -91.52
N ILE A 47 -111.87 -99.89 -92.63
CA ILE A 47 -110.54 -99.28 -92.73
C ILE A 47 -110.70 -97.79 -93.06
N ARG A 48 -110.24 -96.91 -92.15
CA ARG A 48 -110.20 -95.46 -92.40
C ARG A 48 -109.27 -95.14 -93.60
N PRO A 49 -109.57 -94.10 -94.41
CA PRO A 49 -108.72 -93.72 -95.54
C PRO A 49 -107.27 -93.46 -95.09
N LEU A 50 -106.30 -93.87 -95.92
CA LEU A 50 -104.87 -93.80 -95.63
C LEU A 50 -104.40 -92.37 -95.29
N SER A 51 -104.97 -91.35 -95.94
CA SER A 51 -104.69 -89.94 -95.65
C SER A 51 -105.11 -89.53 -94.24
N GLU A 52 -106.23 -90.05 -93.73
CA GLU A 52 -106.72 -89.76 -92.38
C GLU A 52 -105.89 -90.46 -91.31
N THR A 53 -105.46 -91.71 -91.55
CA THR A 53 -104.57 -92.43 -90.62
C THR A 53 -103.17 -91.84 -90.53
N LEU A 54 -102.60 -91.37 -91.64
CA LEU A 54 -101.34 -90.63 -91.66
C LEU A 54 -101.47 -89.27 -90.94
N ARG A 55 -102.58 -88.56 -91.13
CA ARG A 55 -102.88 -87.32 -90.40
C ARG A 55 -102.97 -87.57 -88.89
N GLU A 56 -103.72 -88.57 -88.45
CA GLU A 56 -103.82 -88.92 -87.02
C GLU A 56 -102.49 -89.37 -86.42
N ALA A 57 -101.65 -90.09 -87.17
CA ALA A 57 -100.31 -90.47 -86.73
C ALA A 57 -99.38 -89.26 -86.62
N ALA A 58 -99.40 -88.35 -87.60
CA ALA A 58 -98.67 -87.10 -87.58
C ALA A 58 -99.13 -86.20 -86.41
N GLU A 59 -100.44 -86.09 -86.16
CA GLU A 59 -100.96 -85.38 -85.00
C GLU A 59 -100.56 -86.03 -83.68
N ARG A 60 -100.56 -87.37 -83.59
CA ARG A 60 -100.05 -88.08 -82.39
C ARG A 60 -98.57 -87.82 -82.17
N GLN A 61 -97.76 -87.83 -83.23
CA GLN A 61 -96.33 -87.49 -83.16
C GLN A 61 -96.11 -86.02 -82.78
N ALA A 62 -96.90 -85.09 -83.32
CA ALA A 62 -96.89 -83.68 -82.97
C ALA A 62 -97.29 -83.46 -81.50
N ARG A 63 -98.36 -84.10 -81.02
CA ARG A 63 -98.77 -84.09 -79.61
C ARG A 63 -97.69 -84.67 -78.69
N ALA A 64 -97.03 -85.76 -79.09
CA ALA A 64 -95.91 -86.32 -78.33
C ALA A 64 -94.68 -85.40 -78.34
N PHE A 65 -94.41 -84.71 -79.45
CA PHE A 65 -93.33 -83.73 -79.57
C PHE A 65 -93.59 -82.52 -78.67
N THR A 66 -94.78 -81.91 -78.75
CA THR A 66 -95.15 -80.78 -77.88
C THR A 66 -95.10 -81.19 -76.41
N ARG A 67 -95.61 -82.38 -76.05
CA ARG A 67 -95.52 -82.89 -74.67
C ARG A 67 -94.08 -83.07 -74.20
N ARG A 68 -93.19 -83.60 -75.04
CA ARG A 68 -91.75 -83.68 -74.72
C ARG A 68 -91.13 -82.29 -74.54
N GLN A 69 -91.50 -81.35 -75.42
CA GLN A 69 -90.99 -79.97 -75.34
C GLN A 69 -91.44 -79.28 -74.05
N THR A 70 -92.73 -79.35 -73.70
CA THR A 70 -93.23 -78.78 -72.43
C THR A 70 -92.55 -79.37 -71.21
N LEU A 71 -92.26 -80.67 -71.20
CA LEU A 71 -91.54 -81.31 -70.09
C LEU A 71 -90.08 -80.84 -70.00
N ARG A 72 -89.41 -80.63 -71.14
CA ARG A 72 -88.06 -80.05 -71.17
C ARG A 72 -88.06 -78.62 -70.66
N ASP A 73 -89.01 -77.81 -71.11
CA ASP A 73 -89.13 -76.40 -70.71
C ASP A 73 -89.49 -76.29 -69.22
N GLU A 74 -90.35 -77.16 -68.70
CA GLU A 74 -90.68 -77.22 -67.28
C GLU A 74 -89.46 -77.64 -66.44
N LYS A 75 -88.68 -78.63 -66.90
CA LYS A 75 -87.42 -79.03 -66.24
C LYS A 75 -86.41 -77.88 -66.24
N ALA A 76 -86.25 -77.17 -67.36
CA ALA A 76 -85.38 -76.01 -67.47
C ALA A 76 -85.85 -74.85 -66.58
N ARG A 77 -87.17 -74.61 -66.48
CA ARG A 77 -87.77 -73.63 -65.56
C ARG A 77 -87.45 -73.98 -64.11
N LYS A 78 -87.71 -75.23 -63.69
CA LYS A 78 -87.40 -75.70 -62.33
C LYS A 78 -85.91 -75.55 -62.01
N MET A 79 -85.02 -75.82 -62.97
CA MET A 79 -83.57 -75.63 -62.79
C MET A 79 -83.19 -74.16 -62.60
N ARG A 80 -83.77 -73.24 -63.39
CA ARG A 80 -83.55 -71.80 -63.23
C ARG A 80 -84.05 -71.30 -61.86
N GLU A 81 -85.22 -71.76 -61.42
CA GLU A 81 -85.77 -71.41 -60.10
C GLU A 81 -84.89 -71.91 -58.96
N LEU A 82 -84.40 -73.15 -59.03
CA LEU A 82 -83.45 -73.68 -58.04
C LEU A 82 -82.15 -72.87 -58.03
N THR A 83 -81.59 -72.55 -59.20
CA THR A 83 -80.38 -71.73 -59.33
C THR A 83 -80.59 -70.34 -58.72
N HIS A 84 -81.75 -69.73 -58.96
CA HIS A 84 -82.11 -68.43 -58.39
C HIS A 84 -82.18 -68.50 -56.86
N ARG A 85 -82.90 -69.47 -56.28
CA ARG A 85 -82.98 -69.66 -54.82
C ARG A 85 -81.62 -69.92 -54.18
N VAL A 86 -80.76 -70.71 -54.82
CA VAL A 86 -79.38 -70.95 -54.36
C VAL A 86 -78.59 -69.64 -54.35
N ASN A 87 -78.72 -68.83 -55.40
CA ASN A 87 -78.08 -67.52 -55.47
C ASN A 87 -78.60 -66.54 -54.41
N GLU A 88 -79.91 -66.53 -54.14
CA GLU A 88 -80.49 -65.73 -53.05
C GLU A 88 -79.89 -66.15 -51.70
N VAL A 89 -79.90 -67.45 -51.37
CA VAL A 89 -79.31 -67.95 -50.12
C VAL A 89 -77.82 -67.61 -50.03
N ARG A 90 -77.09 -67.66 -51.14
CA ARG A 90 -75.68 -67.26 -51.20
C ARG A 90 -75.52 -65.77 -50.90
N GLN A 91 -76.31 -64.89 -51.51
CA GLN A 91 -76.29 -63.45 -51.26
C GLN A 91 -76.61 -63.14 -49.79
N TRP A 92 -77.65 -63.76 -49.23
CA TRP A 92 -77.99 -63.64 -47.81
C TRP A 92 -76.83 -64.05 -46.89
N LYS A 93 -76.13 -65.14 -47.21
CA LYS A 93 -74.93 -65.57 -46.46
C LYS A 93 -73.78 -64.56 -46.59
N GLU A 94 -73.53 -64.04 -47.78
CA GLU A 94 -72.49 -63.04 -48.05
C GLU A 94 -72.78 -61.73 -47.28
N GLU A 95 -74.03 -61.29 -47.26
CA GLU A 95 -74.49 -60.13 -46.48
C GLU A 95 -74.32 -60.34 -44.98
N LEU A 96 -74.67 -61.52 -44.46
CA LEU A 96 -74.47 -61.87 -43.05
C LEU A 96 -72.98 -61.86 -42.67
N ILE A 97 -72.12 -62.41 -43.52
CA ILE A 97 -70.67 -62.38 -43.32
C ILE A 97 -70.17 -60.93 -43.34
N LYS A 98 -70.64 -60.11 -44.27
CA LYS A 98 -70.28 -58.69 -44.38
C LYS A 98 -70.70 -57.92 -43.13
N ALA A 99 -71.93 -58.09 -42.64
CA ALA A 99 -72.41 -57.46 -41.42
C ALA A 99 -71.61 -57.88 -40.17
N ARG A 100 -71.20 -59.15 -40.10
CA ARG A 100 -70.33 -59.63 -39.02
C ARG A 100 -68.94 -59.00 -39.10
N LYS A 101 -68.35 -58.91 -40.29
CA LYS A 101 -67.04 -58.26 -40.52
C LYS A 101 -67.07 -56.79 -40.11
N THR A 102 -68.06 -56.02 -40.58
CA THR A 102 -68.18 -54.59 -40.22
C THR A 102 -68.35 -54.39 -38.72
N THR A 103 -69.13 -55.25 -38.06
CA THR A 103 -69.29 -55.20 -36.59
C THR A 103 -67.96 -55.44 -35.87
N ILE A 104 -67.16 -56.41 -36.32
CA ILE A 104 -65.85 -56.70 -35.74
C ILE A 104 -64.87 -55.54 -36.01
N GLU A 105 -64.81 -55.04 -37.24
CA GLU A 105 -63.97 -53.90 -37.62
C GLU A 105 -64.29 -52.65 -36.79
N MET A 106 -65.57 -52.32 -36.63
CA MET A 106 -65.99 -51.21 -35.76
C MET A 106 -65.60 -51.40 -34.29
N LYS A 107 -65.67 -52.63 -33.77
CA LYS A 107 -65.22 -52.94 -32.40
C LYS A 107 -63.70 -52.78 -32.27
N MET A 108 -62.95 -53.24 -33.26
CA MET A 108 -61.49 -53.10 -33.31
C MET A 108 -61.08 -51.63 -33.41
N GLN A 109 -61.72 -50.85 -34.27
CA GLN A 109 -61.46 -49.42 -34.42
C GLN A 109 -61.69 -48.67 -33.10
N ARG A 110 -62.84 -48.87 -32.44
CA ARG A 110 -63.11 -48.26 -31.13
C ARG A 110 -62.10 -48.69 -30.05
N ALA A 111 -61.67 -49.95 -30.07
CA ALA A 111 -60.65 -50.44 -29.15
C ALA A 111 -59.30 -49.76 -29.40
N GLU A 112 -58.93 -49.55 -30.68
CA GLU A 112 -57.70 -48.86 -31.05
C GLU A 112 -57.76 -47.37 -30.71
N GLU A 113 -58.86 -46.68 -30.99
CA GLU A 113 -59.09 -45.28 -30.59
C GLU A 113 -58.94 -45.12 -29.07
N LYS A 114 -59.56 -46.01 -28.30
CA LYS A 114 -59.45 -46.01 -26.83
C LYS A 114 -58.00 -46.27 -26.39
N ARG A 115 -57.30 -47.19 -27.05
CA ARG A 115 -55.89 -47.47 -26.76
C ARG A 115 -55.01 -46.26 -27.06
N GLN A 116 -55.17 -45.63 -28.22
CA GLN A 116 -54.43 -44.44 -28.63
C GLN A 116 -54.69 -43.27 -27.67
N TYR A 117 -55.95 -43.05 -27.28
CA TYR A 117 -56.31 -42.04 -26.31
C TYR A 117 -55.64 -42.26 -24.94
N LEU A 118 -55.64 -43.49 -24.43
CA LEU A 118 -54.96 -43.82 -23.17
C LEU A 118 -53.44 -43.65 -23.27
N LEU A 119 -52.84 -44.01 -24.40
CA LEU A 119 -51.42 -43.79 -24.66
C LEU A 119 -51.10 -42.29 -24.71
N PHE A 120 -51.95 -41.49 -25.35
CA PHE A 120 -51.83 -40.04 -25.39
C PHE A 120 -51.88 -39.43 -23.98
N ILE A 121 -52.82 -39.84 -23.13
CA ILE A 121 -52.89 -39.38 -21.74
C ILE A 121 -51.61 -39.75 -20.99
N LYS A 122 -51.14 -41.00 -21.13
CA LYS A 122 -49.90 -41.45 -20.47
C LYS A 122 -48.69 -40.63 -20.92
N ALA A 123 -48.54 -40.41 -22.22
CA ALA A 123 -47.45 -39.62 -22.79
C ALA A 123 -47.52 -38.16 -22.33
N LYS A 124 -48.71 -37.55 -22.34
CA LYS A 124 -48.91 -36.20 -21.83
C LYS A 124 -48.55 -36.09 -20.35
N LYS A 125 -49.05 -37.02 -19.52
CA LYS A 125 -48.74 -37.05 -18.09
C LYS A 125 -47.24 -37.24 -17.83
N ALA A 126 -46.58 -38.11 -18.59
CA ALA A 126 -45.12 -38.27 -18.49
C ALA A 126 -44.38 -36.97 -18.82
N GLY A 127 -44.77 -36.30 -19.92
CA GLY A 127 -44.21 -35.00 -20.28
C GLY A 127 -44.46 -33.91 -19.21
N ASP A 128 -45.64 -33.86 -18.60
CA ASP A 128 -45.94 -32.92 -17.52
C ASP A 128 -45.07 -33.19 -16.27
N GLU A 129 -44.82 -34.46 -15.91
CA GLU A 129 -43.92 -34.81 -14.81
C GLU A 129 -42.44 -34.50 -15.14
N ASP A 130 -42.02 -34.68 -16.40
CA ASP A 130 -40.68 -34.28 -16.85
C ASP A 130 -40.49 -32.77 -16.76
N LEU A 131 -41.49 -31.98 -17.17
CA LEU A 131 -41.48 -30.52 -17.01
C LEU A 131 -41.40 -30.10 -15.55
N LYS A 132 -42.18 -30.72 -14.65
CA LYS A 132 -42.06 -30.48 -13.20
C LYS A 132 -40.67 -30.80 -12.68
N GLY A 133 -40.06 -31.90 -13.14
CA GLY A 133 -38.69 -32.27 -12.81
C GLY A 133 -37.68 -31.18 -13.23
N GLN A 134 -37.84 -30.64 -14.44
CA GLN A 134 -37.02 -29.53 -14.95
C GLN A 134 -37.24 -28.24 -14.15
N GLU A 135 -38.48 -27.89 -13.80
CA GLU A 135 -38.80 -26.74 -12.97
C GLU A 135 -38.17 -26.84 -11.57
N ILE A 136 -38.25 -28.01 -10.93
CA ILE A 136 -37.60 -28.26 -9.64
C ILE A 136 -36.09 -28.08 -9.75
N ALA A 137 -35.47 -28.62 -10.80
CA ALA A 137 -34.04 -28.46 -11.05
C ALA A 137 -33.66 -26.98 -11.27
N PHE A 138 -34.46 -26.24 -12.03
CA PHE A 138 -34.28 -24.81 -12.27
C PHE A 138 -34.40 -23.99 -10.98
N ILE A 139 -35.45 -24.23 -10.17
CA ILE A 139 -35.63 -23.56 -8.88
C ILE A 139 -34.45 -23.85 -7.95
N LYS A 140 -33.98 -25.10 -7.89
CA LYS A 140 -32.83 -25.47 -7.06
C LYS A 140 -31.55 -24.76 -7.49
N LEU A 141 -31.30 -24.68 -8.81
CA LEU A 141 -30.16 -23.94 -9.36
C LEU A 141 -30.25 -22.45 -9.02
N LEU A 142 -31.42 -21.85 -9.22
CA LEU A 142 -31.67 -20.44 -8.93
C LEU A 142 -31.51 -20.13 -7.43
N GLN A 143 -31.99 -21.01 -6.55
CA GLN A 143 -31.78 -20.90 -5.12
C GLN A 143 -30.30 -21.01 -4.73
N GLN A 144 -29.55 -21.93 -5.34
CA GLN A 144 -28.12 -22.08 -5.10
C GLN A 144 -27.36 -20.81 -5.52
N GLU A 145 -27.69 -20.27 -6.69
CA GLU A 145 -27.09 -19.04 -7.20
C GLU A 145 -27.41 -17.83 -6.32
N ASN A 146 -28.67 -17.71 -5.86
CA ASN A 146 -29.08 -16.65 -4.94
C ASN A 146 -28.35 -16.75 -3.58
N ARG A 147 -28.14 -17.97 -3.06
CA ARG A 147 -27.31 -18.18 -1.86
C ARG A 147 -25.87 -17.74 -2.09
N ARG A 148 -25.28 -18.10 -3.24
CA ARG A 148 -23.92 -17.69 -3.62
C ARG A 148 -23.79 -16.17 -3.69
N GLN A 149 -24.77 -15.51 -4.30
CA GLN A 149 -24.82 -14.05 -4.40
C GLN A 149 -24.96 -13.39 -3.02
N THR A 150 -25.87 -13.88 -2.17
CA THR A 150 -26.04 -13.37 -0.81
C THR A 150 -24.74 -13.47 0.00
N LEU A 151 -24.00 -14.58 -0.11
CA LEU A 151 -22.71 -14.73 0.53
C LEU A 151 -21.68 -13.75 -0.02
N LYS A 152 -21.61 -13.59 -1.35
CA LYS A 152 -20.72 -12.63 -2.00
C LYS A 152 -20.98 -11.20 -1.52
N GLU A 153 -22.25 -10.80 -1.41
CA GLU A 153 -22.63 -9.48 -0.90
C GLU A 153 -22.24 -9.27 0.55
N ARG A 154 -22.33 -10.30 1.41
CA ARG A 154 -21.84 -10.23 2.80
C ARG A 154 -20.34 -10.01 2.85
N TYR A 155 -19.56 -10.80 2.09
CA TYR A 155 -18.11 -10.64 2.03
C TYR A 155 -17.70 -9.26 1.51
N GLN A 156 -18.39 -8.75 0.49
CA GLN A 156 -18.14 -7.41 -0.03
C GLN A 156 -18.41 -6.32 1.02
N LYS A 157 -19.49 -6.43 1.80
CA LYS A 157 -19.77 -5.50 2.90
C LYS A 157 -18.72 -5.56 4.00
N GLU A 158 -18.27 -6.75 4.38
CA GLU A 158 -17.20 -6.93 5.36
C GLU A 158 -15.87 -6.37 4.87
N GLU A 159 -15.54 -6.58 3.60
CA GLU A 159 -14.35 -6.02 2.95
C GLU A 159 -14.41 -4.49 2.92
N GLN A 160 -15.54 -3.91 2.51
CA GLN A 160 -15.77 -2.47 2.56
C GLN A 160 -15.64 -1.91 3.97
N PHE A 161 -16.16 -2.62 4.98
CA PHE A 161 -16.04 -2.21 6.37
C PHE A 161 -14.58 -2.25 6.86
N LYS A 162 -13.81 -3.27 6.46
CA LYS A 162 -12.36 -3.34 6.76
C LYS A 162 -11.60 -2.19 6.11
N LEU A 163 -11.90 -1.88 4.84
CA LEU A 163 -11.30 -0.74 4.14
C LEU A 163 -11.63 0.58 4.83
N PHE A 164 -12.90 0.78 5.22
CA PHE A 164 -13.31 1.96 5.98
C PHE A 164 -12.53 2.12 7.29
N LEU A 165 -12.36 1.03 8.06
CA LEU A 165 -11.57 1.05 9.29
C LEU A 165 -10.08 1.36 9.03
N GLU A 166 -9.51 0.83 7.94
CA GLU A 166 -8.14 1.16 7.55
C GLU A 166 -8.00 2.64 7.18
N GLU A 167 -8.91 3.17 6.38
CA GLU A 167 -8.95 4.59 6.03
C GLU A 167 -9.10 5.47 7.27
N GLU A 168 -9.92 5.08 8.24
CA GLU A 168 -10.08 5.82 9.50
C GLU A 168 -8.78 5.81 10.32
N ARG A 169 -8.06 4.68 10.36
CA ARG A 169 -6.75 4.58 11.01
C ARG A 169 -5.71 5.49 10.34
N VAL A 170 -5.65 5.48 9.01
CA VAL A 170 -4.76 6.34 8.23
C VAL A 170 -5.10 7.82 8.48
N LYS A 171 -6.38 8.19 8.43
CA LYS A 171 -6.83 9.57 8.73
C LYS A 171 -6.41 10.02 10.12
N LYS A 172 -6.62 9.20 11.17
CA LYS A 172 -6.19 9.53 12.53
C LYS A 172 -4.67 9.69 12.65
N HIS A 173 -3.90 8.85 11.95
CA HIS A 173 -2.45 8.94 11.94
C HIS A 173 -1.97 10.20 11.20
N ASP A 174 -2.60 10.57 10.09
CA ASP A 174 -2.31 11.79 9.37
C ASP A 174 -2.69 13.03 10.17
N GLU A 175 -3.85 13.05 10.82
CA GLU A 175 -4.23 14.09 11.77
C GLU A 175 -3.22 14.23 12.92
N HIS A 176 -2.74 13.11 13.47
CA HIS A 176 -1.71 13.12 14.51
C HIS A 176 -0.41 13.73 13.99
N LYS A 177 0.07 13.30 12.83
CA LYS A 177 1.24 13.89 12.17
C LYS A 177 1.08 15.39 11.94
N GLN A 178 -0.08 15.83 11.47
CA GLN A 178 -0.35 17.27 11.28
C GLN A 178 -0.32 18.04 12.61
N ARG A 179 -0.87 17.47 13.68
CA ARG A 179 -0.78 18.06 15.03
C ARG A 179 0.67 18.14 15.53
N GLU A 180 1.46 17.09 15.32
CA GLU A 180 2.88 17.08 15.68
C GLU A 180 3.69 18.10 14.89
N LEU A 181 3.50 18.18 13.57
CA LEU A 181 4.13 19.20 12.73
C LEU A 181 3.75 20.62 13.16
N ALA A 182 2.48 20.86 13.49
CA ALA A 182 2.03 22.14 14.02
C ALA A 182 2.68 22.47 15.38
N ALA A 183 2.80 21.48 16.27
CA ALA A 183 3.47 21.64 17.56
C ALA A 183 4.97 21.90 17.41
N GLU A 184 5.64 21.22 16.49
CA GLU A 184 7.06 21.42 16.19
C GLU A 184 7.31 22.82 15.61
N ASN A 185 6.46 23.28 14.68
CA ASN A 185 6.54 24.63 14.13
C ASN A 185 6.38 25.70 15.22
N ARG A 186 5.42 25.52 16.15
CA ARG A 186 5.29 26.41 17.31
C ARG A 186 6.54 26.41 18.20
N ARG A 187 7.17 25.25 18.42
CA ARG A 187 8.43 25.16 19.18
C ARG A 187 9.57 25.91 18.46
N LYS A 188 9.69 25.73 17.15
CA LYS A 188 10.67 26.44 16.32
C LYS A 188 10.46 27.95 16.36
N GLU A 189 9.21 28.41 16.28
CA GLU A 189 8.87 29.83 16.38
C GLU A 189 9.23 30.41 17.75
N LEU A 190 8.90 29.72 18.85
CA LEU A 190 9.27 30.15 20.20
C LEU A 190 10.79 30.20 20.39
N GLU A 191 11.53 29.22 19.87
CA GLU A 191 13.00 29.22 19.94
C GLU A 191 13.59 30.33 19.07
N ALA A 192 13.02 30.60 17.90
CA ALA A 192 13.40 31.74 17.07
C ALA A 192 13.19 33.07 17.80
N ILE A 193 12.05 33.26 18.47
CA ILE A 193 11.77 34.44 19.31
C ILE A 193 12.78 34.56 20.47
N ARG A 194 13.15 33.43 21.09
CA ARG A 194 14.17 33.42 22.14
C ARG A 194 15.53 33.85 21.58
N GLN A 195 15.92 33.33 20.42
CA GLN A 195 17.17 33.65 19.74
C GLN A 195 17.21 35.12 19.31
N THR A 196 16.13 35.66 18.74
CA THR A 196 16.06 37.08 18.38
C THR A 196 16.23 37.97 19.62
N ARG A 197 15.56 37.65 20.74
CA ARG A 197 15.73 38.40 22.00
C ARG A 197 17.16 38.33 22.55
N LEU A 198 17.83 37.18 22.45
CA LEU A 198 19.23 37.03 22.83
C LEU A 198 20.15 37.87 21.94
N ASN A 199 19.93 37.84 20.62
CA ASN A 199 20.68 38.63 19.66
C ASN A 199 20.47 40.14 19.90
N GLU A 200 19.24 40.58 20.14
CA GLU A 200 18.95 41.97 20.52
C GLU A 200 19.69 42.39 21.79
N MET A 201 19.77 41.53 22.81
CA MET A 201 20.57 41.81 24.01
C MET A 201 22.05 41.91 23.68
N GLN A 202 22.60 41.00 22.89
CA GLN A 202 23.99 41.07 22.45
C GLN A 202 24.29 42.34 21.65
N GLU A 203 23.42 42.73 20.72
CA GLU A 203 23.57 43.97 19.97
C GLU A 203 23.49 45.20 20.88
N LYS A 204 22.60 45.22 21.87
CA LYS A 204 22.56 46.27 22.90
C LYS A 204 23.86 46.33 23.74
N TRP A 205 24.52 45.19 23.95
CA TRP A 205 25.80 45.15 24.65
C TRP A 205 26.92 45.68 23.76
N LYS A 206 26.98 45.22 22.50
CA LYS A 206 27.95 45.72 21.51
C LYS A 206 27.79 47.21 21.25
N THR A 207 26.57 47.75 21.25
CA THR A 207 26.36 49.21 21.11
C THR A 207 26.88 49.96 22.33
N LYS A 208 26.59 49.49 23.55
CA LYS A 208 27.15 50.08 24.79
C LYS A 208 28.68 50.00 24.82
N GLU A 209 29.25 48.85 24.44
CA GLU A 209 30.69 48.66 24.34
C GLU A 209 31.31 49.64 23.35
N ARG A 210 30.73 49.79 22.15
CA ARG A 210 31.14 50.83 21.19
C ARG A 210 31.03 52.24 21.75
N MET A 211 29.97 52.57 22.50
CA MET A 211 29.85 53.89 23.14
C MET A 211 30.94 54.12 24.19
N ILE A 212 31.22 53.14 25.04
CA ILE A 212 32.29 53.21 26.05
C ILE A 212 33.65 53.35 25.37
N GLU A 213 33.90 52.57 24.32
CA GLU A 213 35.15 52.63 23.55
C GLU A 213 35.32 54.00 22.90
N GLN A 214 34.27 54.55 22.27
CA GLN A 214 34.29 55.91 21.73
C GLN A 214 34.58 56.96 22.81
N GLN A 215 33.94 56.85 23.99
CA GLN A 215 34.22 57.75 25.11
C GLN A 215 35.67 57.62 25.62
N LEU A 216 36.22 56.41 25.67
CA LEU A 216 37.62 56.17 26.06
C LEU A 216 38.60 56.73 25.02
N ILE A 217 38.31 56.55 23.73
CA ILE A 217 39.08 57.16 22.63
C ILE A 217 39.03 58.68 22.74
N GLU A 218 37.86 59.26 22.98
CA GLU A 218 37.69 60.71 23.11
C GLU A 218 38.43 61.22 24.36
N LYS A 219 38.33 60.56 25.51
CA LYS A 219 39.14 60.88 26.70
C LYS A 219 40.65 60.76 26.44
N ARG A 220 41.10 59.74 25.69
CA ARG A 220 42.51 59.60 25.29
C ARG A 220 42.93 60.75 24.38
N LYS A 221 42.09 61.16 23.42
CA LYS A 221 42.32 62.33 22.56
C LYS A 221 42.38 63.61 23.39
N GLN A 222 41.43 63.85 24.29
CA GLN A 222 41.43 64.99 25.21
C GLN A 222 42.68 65.04 26.08
N LYS A 223 43.13 63.90 26.63
CA LYS A 223 44.40 63.84 27.37
C LYS A 223 45.60 64.18 26.48
N LYS A 224 45.63 63.68 25.24
CA LYS A 224 46.69 64.00 24.27
C LYS A 224 46.68 65.49 23.91
N THR A 225 45.52 66.07 23.60
CA THR A 225 45.41 67.51 23.28
C THR A 225 45.75 68.38 24.48
N ALA A 226 45.33 68.01 25.70
CA ALA A 226 45.71 68.69 26.93
C ALA A 226 47.21 68.60 27.22
N ALA A 227 47.84 67.43 26.99
CA ALA A 227 49.29 67.28 27.11
C ALA A 227 50.04 68.15 26.10
N ILE A 228 49.58 68.20 24.84
CA ILE A 228 50.13 69.08 23.80
C ILE A 228 49.93 70.56 24.18
N ALA A 229 48.75 70.96 24.65
CA ALA A 229 48.47 72.33 25.08
C ALA A 229 49.33 72.73 26.29
N LYS A 230 49.50 71.84 27.27
CA LYS A 230 50.38 72.05 28.43
C LYS A 230 51.84 72.18 27.99
N GLN A 231 52.29 71.34 27.06
CA GLN A 231 53.63 71.43 26.48
C GLN A 231 53.84 72.76 25.75
N LYS A 232 52.86 73.20 24.94
CA LYS A 232 52.89 74.52 24.30
C LYS A 232 52.91 75.65 25.32
N SER A 233 52.14 75.55 26.41
CA SER A 233 52.15 76.52 27.51
C SER A 233 53.52 76.58 28.21
N PHE A 234 54.17 75.43 28.45
CA PHE A 234 55.54 75.41 28.98
C PHE A 234 56.54 76.01 28.00
N GLN A 235 56.42 75.69 26.70
CA GLN A 235 57.26 76.29 25.66
C GLN A 235 57.06 77.81 25.59
N GLN A 236 55.81 78.29 25.71
CA GLN A 236 55.49 79.70 25.76
C GLN A 236 56.10 80.37 27.00
N LYS A 237 55.92 79.81 28.20
CA LYS A 237 56.55 80.32 29.43
C LYS A 237 58.08 80.32 29.34
N ARG A 238 58.67 79.29 28.73
CA ARG A 238 60.12 79.23 28.49
C ARG A 238 60.54 80.32 27.51
N ALA A 239 59.77 80.57 26.45
CA ALA A 239 60.02 81.64 25.50
C ALA A 239 59.89 83.03 26.16
N GLU A 240 58.88 83.23 27.01
CA GLU A 240 58.69 84.44 27.83
C GLU A 240 59.87 84.65 28.79
N HIS A 241 60.32 83.60 29.50
CA HIS A 241 61.48 83.66 30.39
C HIS A 241 62.77 83.97 29.62
N VAL A 242 62.99 83.36 28.46
CA VAL A 242 64.13 83.67 27.58
C VAL A 242 64.04 85.11 27.07
N ALA A 243 62.85 85.60 26.72
CA ALA A 243 62.64 86.99 26.32
C ALA A 243 62.92 87.97 27.47
N TYR A 244 62.50 87.64 28.70
CA TYR A 244 62.81 88.40 29.90
C TYR A 244 64.32 88.45 30.18
N LEU A 245 65.02 87.31 30.13
CA LEU A 245 66.48 87.28 30.28
C LEU A 245 67.18 88.09 29.19
N LYS A 246 66.73 88.00 27.94
CA LYS A 246 67.25 88.84 26.85
C LYS A 246 67.03 90.32 27.12
N ALA A 247 65.83 90.73 27.54
CA ALA A 247 65.56 92.12 27.91
C ALA A 247 66.43 92.59 29.09
N SER A 248 66.56 91.77 30.14
CA SER A 248 67.41 92.06 31.30
C SER A 248 68.89 92.15 30.93
N THR A 249 69.41 91.26 30.07
CA THR A 249 70.80 91.35 29.58
C THR A 249 71.02 92.58 28.70
N ILE A 250 70.04 92.99 27.89
CA ILE A 250 70.09 94.24 27.14
C ILE A 250 70.12 95.43 28.11
N GLU A 251 69.32 95.42 29.16
CA GLU A 251 69.30 96.46 30.19
C GLU A 251 70.61 96.52 30.99
N LEU A 252 71.17 95.38 31.39
CA LEU A 252 72.47 95.28 32.04
C LEU A 252 73.60 95.77 31.13
N LYS A 253 73.55 95.44 29.83
CA LYS A 253 74.49 95.99 28.84
C LYS A 253 74.37 97.50 28.74
N LYS A 254 73.16 98.07 28.71
CA LYS A 254 72.95 99.53 28.76
C LYS A 254 73.50 100.15 30.07
N LYS A 255 73.31 99.50 31.21
CA LYS A 255 73.89 99.95 32.49
C LYS A 255 75.41 99.86 32.50
N LEU A 256 76.00 98.83 31.88
CA LEU A 256 77.45 98.70 31.73
C LEU A 256 78.02 99.79 30.83
N THR A 257 77.39 100.08 29.69
CA THR A 257 77.82 101.18 28.80
C THR A 257 77.71 102.53 29.50
N LEU A 258 76.61 102.79 30.21
CA LEU A 258 76.47 104.01 31.00
C LEU A 258 77.55 104.13 32.07
N LYS A 259 77.88 103.04 32.79
CA LYS A 259 78.99 103.05 33.76
C LYS A 259 80.36 103.22 33.11
N GLN A 260 80.59 102.66 31.94
CA GLN A 260 81.82 102.86 31.18
C GLN A 260 81.95 104.31 30.68
N GLU A 261 80.86 104.89 30.18
CA GLU A 261 80.78 106.31 29.81
C GLU A 261 80.97 107.22 31.03
N GLU A 262 80.36 106.89 32.16
CA GLU A 262 80.49 107.65 33.41
C GLU A 262 81.90 107.53 33.99
N SER A 263 82.53 106.35 33.93
CA SER A 263 83.93 106.16 34.29
C SER A 263 84.85 106.92 33.33
N ALA A 264 84.55 106.95 32.04
CA ALA A 264 85.29 107.74 31.06
C ALA A 264 85.15 109.25 31.35
N ARG A 265 83.95 109.72 31.72
CA ARG A 265 83.74 111.10 32.18
C ARG A 265 84.53 111.39 33.45
N ARG A 266 84.49 110.51 34.45
CA ARG A 266 85.27 110.66 35.69
C ARG A 266 86.77 110.72 35.41
N HIS A 267 87.26 109.88 34.50
CA HIS A 267 88.67 109.86 34.10
C HIS A 267 89.08 111.17 33.39
N ILE A 268 88.21 111.72 32.52
CA ILE A 268 88.44 113.03 31.89
C ILE A 268 88.47 114.13 32.95
N THR A 269 87.48 114.18 33.85
CA THR A 269 87.45 115.18 34.93
C THR A 269 88.63 115.02 35.90
N GLN A 270 89.11 113.80 36.15
CA GLN A 270 90.25 113.54 37.02
C GLN A 270 91.56 113.97 36.36
N LEU A 271 91.72 113.81 35.04
CA LEU A 271 92.85 114.35 34.28
C LEU A 271 92.85 115.89 34.27
N GLU A 272 91.69 116.52 34.18
CA GLU A 272 91.54 117.97 34.32
C GLU A 272 91.88 118.45 35.73
N GLU A 273 91.50 117.69 36.75
CA GLU A 273 91.79 117.97 38.15
C GLU A 273 93.28 117.78 38.50
N ILE A 274 93.97 116.82 37.86
CA ILE A 274 95.43 116.65 37.94
C ILE A 274 96.15 117.79 37.22
N ARG A 275 95.68 118.25 36.06
CA ARG A 275 96.21 119.46 35.40
C ARG A 275 96.07 120.71 36.25
N ARG A 276 94.93 120.87 36.94
CA ARG A 276 94.68 121.98 37.87
C ARG A 276 95.60 121.92 39.09
N LYS A 277 95.81 120.74 39.68
CA LYS A 277 96.70 120.54 40.84
C LYS A 277 98.20 120.62 40.53
N ALA A 278 98.61 120.52 39.27
CA ALA A 278 100.02 120.70 38.86
C ALA A 278 100.46 122.18 38.75
N ILE A 279 99.53 123.14 38.80
CA ILE A 279 99.81 124.58 38.76
C ILE A 279 99.83 125.21 40.17
N GLU A 280 99.16 124.61 41.16
CA GLU A 280 98.94 125.20 42.49
C GLU A 280 99.88 124.70 43.62
N MET A 281 100.81 123.77 43.38
CA MET A 281 101.68 123.20 44.42
C MET A 281 103.18 123.49 44.21
N GLY A 282 103.52 124.79 44.20
CA GLY A 282 104.83 125.29 44.58
C GLY A 282 104.78 125.90 45.99
N THR A 283 104.90 125.09 47.04
CA THR A 283 105.48 125.41 48.38
C THR A 283 105.18 124.32 49.44
N LEU A 284 106.26 123.76 50.00
CA LEU A 284 106.46 123.26 51.38
C LEU A 284 105.55 122.12 51.92
N ARG A 285 106.11 120.92 52.10
CA ARG A 285 106.66 120.35 53.38
C ARG A 285 105.65 119.35 53.97
N GLY A 286 105.95 118.13 54.40
CA GLY A 286 107.16 117.35 54.60
C GLY A 286 106.73 115.96 55.13
N PRO A 287 107.63 114.98 55.26
CA PRO A 287 107.32 113.54 55.25
C PRO A 287 107.52 112.85 56.62
N SER A 288 106.89 111.68 56.81
CA SER A 288 107.38 110.50 57.59
C SER A 288 106.24 109.47 57.64
N ALA A 289 106.36 108.28 57.06
CA ALA A 289 107.21 107.13 57.44
C ALA A 289 106.32 106.02 58.07
N GLU A 290 106.26 104.90 57.32
CA GLU A 290 106.28 103.50 57.81
C GLU A 290 104.98 102.97 58.47
N ASP A 291 104.47 101.76 58.27
CA ASP A 291 105.03 100.51 57.72
C ASP A 291 103.91 99.45 57.46
N HIS A 292 104.20 98.50 56.55
CA HIS A 292 103.83 97.06 56.53
C HIS A 292 102.38 96.58 56.76
N HIS A 293 101.66 95.99 55.78
CA HIS A 293 101.78 94.67 55.11
C HIS A 293 100.70 93.64 55.52
N HIS A 294 100.03 93.09 54.48
CA HIS A 294 99.71 91.66 54.27
C HIS A 294 98.69 90.93 55.18
N HIS A 295 97.96 89.87 54.81
CA HIS A 295 97.79 88.98 53.64
C HIS A 295 96.39 88.32 53.82
N ALA A 296 95.51 88.20 52.82
CA ALA A 296 95.40 87.13 51.81
C ALA A 296 94.94 85.73 52.31
N SER A 297 93.75 85.32 51.84
CA SER A 297 93.46 84.00 51.21
C SER A 297 93.43 82.72 52.11
N PRO A 298 93.12 81.52 51.59
CA PRO A 298 92.13 81.12 50.56
C PRO A 298 91.42 79.74 50.82
N ALA A 299 90.43 79.46 49.97
CA ALA A 299 90.12 78.22 49.20
C ALA A 299 90.05 76.78 49.77
N SER A 300 89.19 76.02 49.05
CA SER A 300 89.25 74.58 48.69
C SER A 300 88.73 73.59 49.75
N ASN A 301 88.26 72.38 49.45
CA ASN A 301 87.65 71.66 48.33
C ASN A 301 87.13 70.34 48.97
N ASP A 302 86.14 69.69 48.35
CA ASP A 302 85.85 68.24 48.33
C ASP A 302 85.71 67.47 49.69
N ASN A 303 84.78 66.53 49.87
CA ASN A 303 85.05 65.09 49.76
C ASN A 303 83.81 64.22 50.10
N LYS A 304 83.70 63.14 49.33
CA LYS A 304 83.00 61.84 49.41
C LYS A 304 83.09 61.09 50.76
N THR A 305 82.17 60.12 51.00
CA THR A 305 82.29 58.77 51.69
C THR A 305 80.98 58.42 52.47
N THR A 306 80.12 57.43 52.15
CA THR A 306 80.13 55.93 52.26
C THR A 306 80.49 55.32 53.63
N THR A 307 79.97 54.10 53.93
CA THR A 307 80.36 53.14 55.03
C THR A 307 79.40 53.19 56.25
N SER A 308 78.86 52.13 56.89
CA SER A 308 78.88 50.64 56.83
C SER A 308 77.95 50.04 57.94
N ILE A 309 77.22 48.90 57.75
CA ILE A 309 77.46 47.49 58.28
C ILE A 309 77.26 47.34 59.82
N PRO A 310 76.71 46.25 60.46
CA PRO A 310 76.85 44.77 60.26
C PRO A 310 75.55 43.95 60.43
N ALA A 311 75.46 42.61 60.58
CA ALA A 311 76.10 41.37 60.08
C ALA A 311 75.32 40.17 60.74
N ASN A 312 75.31 39.00 60.08
CA ASN A 312 75.02 37.62 60.56
C ASN A 312 73.63 37.22 61.12
N GLU A 313 73.02 36.18 60.50
CA GLU A 313 72.96 34.77 60.96
C GLU A 313 71.92 33.99 60.11
N ASP A 314 72.39 32.94 59.44
CA ASP A 314 71.77 31.65 59.09
C ASP A 314 70.46 31.44 58.27
N PRO A 315 70.39 30.32 57.50
CA PRO A 315 69.39 30.08 56.46
C PRO A 315 68.26 29.15 56.94
N ILE A 316 67.03 29.66 57.01
CA ILE A 316 65.85 28.84 57.37
C ILE A 316 65.27 28.17 56.11
N PRO A 317 65.23 26.83 56.04
CA PRO A 317 64.66 26.10 54.90
C PRO A 317 63.13 26.08 55.00
N THR A 318 62.45 26.72 54.06
CA THR A 318 60.98 26.63 53.93
C THR A 318 60.59 25.27 53.35
N ARG A 319 60.38 24.31 54.24
CA ARG A 319 59.84 22.97 53.91
C ARG A 319 58.44 23.15 53.30
N LYS A 320 58.27 22.72 52.05
CA LYS A 320 56.99 22.74 51.34
C LYS A 320 56.15 21.57 51.82
N CYS A 321 54.96 21.80 52.36
CA CYS A 321 54.04 20.72 52.73
C CYS A 321 52.80 20.70 51.82
N CYS A 322 52.30 19.51 51.53
CA CYS A 322 51.00 19.38 50.87
C CYS A 322 49.89 19.38 51.93
N THR A 323 49.01 20.40 51.93
CA THR A 323 47.89 20.51 52.88
C THR A 323 46.74 19.53 52.62
N LEU A 324 46.77 18.80 51.50
CA LEU A 324 45.79 17.72 51.20
C LEU A 324 46.21 16.38 51.79
N CYS A 325 47.52 16.13 51.87
CA CYS A 325 48.07 14.84 52.30
C CYS A 325 48.88 14.95 53.61
N ASN A 326 49.01 16.16 54.16
CA ASN A 326 49.83 16.53 55.32
C ASN A 326 51.25 15.94 55.28
N LEU A 327 51.86 15.91 54.10
CA LEU A 327 53.20 15.37 53.88
C LEU A 327 54.22 16.50 53.66
N LEU A 328 55.35 16.43 54.36
CA LEU A 328 56.49 17.35 54.21
C LEU A 328 57.36 16.93 53.02
N LEU A 329 57.63 17.85 52.10
CA LEU A 329 58.38 17.59 50.86
C LEU A 329 59.76 18.25 50.94
N ALA A 330 60.81 17.45 50.72
CA ALA A 330 62.20 17.85 50.95
C ALA A 330 62.90 18.48 49.71
N SER A 331 62.32 18.35 48.51
CA SER A 331 62.85 18.98 47.29
C SER A 331 61.75 19.19 46.24
N ASP A 332 62.01 20.06 45.25
CA ASP A 332 61.06 20.34 44.16
C ASP A 332 60.83 19.14 43.23
N LEU A 333 61.78 18.21 43.17
CA LEU A 333 61.63 16.93 42.48
C LEU A 333 60.63 16.01 43.22
N HIS A 334 60.65 16.01 44.56
CA HIS A 334 59.67 15.28 45.39
C HIS A 334 58.25 15.86 45.30
N LEU A 335 58.12 17.16 45.01
CA LEU A 335 56.82 17.78 44.76
C LEU A 335 56.20 17.27 43.44
N GLN A 336 56.99 17.18 42.37
CA GLN A 336 56.49 16.70 41.08
C GLN A 336 56.09 15.21 41.11
N THR A 337 56.78 14.37 41.87
CA THR A 337 56.39 12.97 42.05
C THR A 337 55.19 12.82 42.99
N HIS A 338 55.09 13.63 44.05
CA HIS A 338 53.94 13.62 44.96
C HIS A 338 52.63 14.03 44.27
N LEU A 339 52.64 15.09 43.45
CA LEU A 339 51.46 15.56 42.71
C LEU A 339 50.97 14.55 41.65
N ARG A 340 51.85 13.67 41.16
CA ARG A 340 51.51 12.60 40.21
C ARG A 340 51.14 11.26 40.89
N GLY A 341 51.29 11.17 42.22
CA GLY A 341 51.01 9.96 42.98
C GLY A 341 49.51 9.63 43.06
N THR A 342 49.18 8.34 43.02
CA THR A 342 47.79 7.83 43.08
C THR A 342 47.06 8.25 44.36
N ARG A 343 47.76 8.26 45.50
CA ARG A 343 47.21 8.65 46.81
C ARG A 343 46.81 10.13 46.89
N HIS A 344 47.60 11.03 46.30
CA HIS A 344 47.26 12.46 46.25
C HIS A 344 46.04 12.69 45.35
N ASN A 345 46.00 12.04 44.20
CA ASN A 345 44.88 12.14 43.26
C ASN A 345 43.56 11.58 43.82
N GLN A 346 43.59 10.48 44.58
CA GLN A 346 42.40 9.94 45.24
C GLN A 346 41.80 10.91 46.27
N LEU A 347 42.63 11.51 47.13
CA LEU A 347 42.16 12.49 48.12
C LEU A 347 41.65 13.79 47.46
N LEU A 348 42.21 14.17 46.31
CA LEU A 348 41.76 15.33 45.54
C LEU A 348 40.40 15.06 44.89
N ILE A 349 40.17 13.86 44.36
CA ILE A 349 38.87 13.40 43.85
C ILE A 349 37.82 13.36 44.97
N GLU A 350 38.14 12.79 46.13
CA GLU A 350 37.22 12.75 47.28
C GLU A 350 36.83 14.16 47.74
N ARG A 351 37.77 15.12 47.78
CA ARG A 351 37.48 16.50 48.16
C ARG A 351 36.63 17.26 47.13
N LEU A 352 36.76 16.92 45.85
CA LEU A 352 35.90 17.47 44.78
C LEU A 352 34.49 16.86 44.82
N ASN A 353 34.39 15.56 45.12
CA ASN A 353 33.11 14.87 45.27
C ASN A 353 32.35 15.34 46.52
N GLN A 354 33.03 15.58 47.65
CA GLN A 354 32.41 16.15 48.86
C GLN A 354 31.87 17.58 48.68
N LYS A 355 32.41 18.36 47.73
CA LYS A 355 31.85 19.67 47.36
C LYS A 355 30.61 19.56 46.47
N HIS A 356 30.41 18.42 45.80
CA HIS A 356 29.25 18.17 44.94
C HIS A 356 28.03 17.65 45.72
N ASP A 357 28.23 17.01 46.88
CA ASP A 357 27.13 16.53 47.75
C ASP A 357 26.53 17.61 48.67
N ASN A 358 27.20 18.75 48.87
CA ASN A 358 26.71 19.85 49.71
C ASN A 358 26.22 21.09 48.92
N GLY A 359 25.87 20.94 47.64
CA GLY A 359 25.48 22.10 46.82
C GLY A 359 24.64 21.77 45.59
N THR A 360 23.33 21.63 45.79
CA THR A 360 22.24 21.89 44.81
C THR A 360 22.33 21.24 43.42
N LYS A 361 21.38 20.31 43.19
CA LYS A 361 20.92 19.79 41.88
C LYS A 361 21.08 20.77 40.72
N LYS A 362 22.11 20.56 39.88
CA LYS A 362 22.16 21.04 38.49
C LYS A 362 22.74 19.93 37.60
N GLN A 363 22.12 19.77 36.44
CA GLN A 363 22.39 18.73 35.43
C GLN A 363 23.86 18.74 34.95
N PRO A 364 24.41 17.57 34.58
CA PRO A 364 25.82 17.45 34.19
C PRO A 364 26.09 18.14 32.85
N LYS A 365 27.20 18.88 32.80
CA LYS A 365 27.73 19.49 31.57
C LYS A 365 28.49 18.44 30.77
N GLN A 366 28.53 18.65 29.47
CA GLN A 366 28.93 17.71 28.41
C GLN A 366 30.38 17.19 28.47
N GLU A 367 31.20 17.65 29.42
CA GLU A 367 32.59 17.21 29.61
C GLU A 367 32.71 15.99 30.53
N ASP A 368 31.74 15.74 31.43
CA ASP A 368 31.74 14.54 32.31
C ASP A 368 31.33 13.24 31.58
N ILE A 369 30.68 13.37 30.43
CA ILE A 369 30.29 12.21 29.60
C ILE A 369 31.50 11.62 28.88
N VAL A 370 32.50 12.45 28.56
CA VAL A 370 33.69 12.03 27.80
C VAL A 370 34.62 11.15 28.65
N TYR A 371 34.82 11.48 29.93
CA TYR A 371 35.60 10.63 30.84
C TYR A 371 34.87 9.33 31.20
N ARG A 372 33.53 9.35 31.27
CA ARG A 372 32.71 8.16 31.54
C ARG A 372 32.68 7.17 30.37
N LEU A 373 32.73 7.66 29.13
CA LEU A 373 32.88 6.83 27.92
C LEU A 373 34.28 6.22 27.80
N TYR A 374 35.34 6.94 28.21
CA TYR A 374 36.71 6.44 28.15
C TYR A 374 36.95 5.26 29.10
N VAL A 375 36.40 5.32 30.32
CA VAL A 375 36.49 4.21 31.30
C VAL A 375 35.66 3.00 30.85
N HIS A 376 34.50 3.23 30.21
CA HIS A 376 33.63 2.14 29.75
C HIS A 376 34.16 1.43 28.49
N LEU A 377 34.91 2.13 27.62
CA LEU A 377 35.62 1.53 26.49
C LEU A 377 36.84 0.73 26.92
N PHE A 378 37.58 1.19 27.94
CA PHE A 378 38.75 0.48 28.48
C PHE A 378 38.35 -0.82 29.21
N LEU A 379 37.19 -0.85 29.88
CA LEU A 379 36.67 -2.05 30.53
C LEU A 379 36.06 -3.07 29.54
N ASN A 380 35.62 -2.64 28.35
CA ASN A 380 35.04 -3.54 27.35
C ASN A 380 36.07 -4.25 26.47
N GLN A 381 37.29 -3.72 26.32
CA GLN A 381 38.36 -4.43 25.60
C GLN A 381 38.84 -5.69 26.35
N ASN A 382 38.74 -5.72 27.68
CA ASN A 382 39.06 -6.90 28.48
C ASN A 382 37.96 -8.00 28.44
N LYS A 383 36.72 -7.66 28.05
CA LYS A 383 35.64 -8.64 27.87
C LYS A 383 35.64 -9.32 26.50
N LEU A 384 36.22 -8.70 25.47
CA LEU A 384 36.41 -9.36 24.17
C LEU A 384 37.55 -10.38 24.20
N PHE A 385 38.57 -10.19 25.04
CA PHE A 385 39.70 -11.12 25.15
C PHE A 385 39.31 -12.47 25.79
N CYS A 386 38.34 -12.48 26.72
CA CYS A 386 37.81 -13.73 27.29
C CYS A 386 36.83 -14.48 26.36
N ARG A 387 36.32 -13.85 25.30
CA ARG A 387 35.33 -14.47 24.41
C ARG A 387 35.96 -15.13 23.17
N ILE A 388 37.20 -14.77 22.84
CA ILE A 388 37.97 -15.39 21.74
C ILE A 388 38.58 -16.73 22.17
N HIS A 389 38.82 -16.95 23.46
CA HIS A 389 39.38 -18.22 23.96
C HIS A 389 38.36 -19.37 24.10
N LEU A 390 37.06 -19.09 23.92
CA LEU A 390 35.98 -20.08 24.08
C LEU A 390 35.42 -20.62 22.76
N ILE A 391 35.92 -20.16 21.60
CA ILE A 391 35.42 -20.54 20.26
C ILE A 391 36.41 -21.46 19.50
N LEU A 392 37.58 -21.79 20.08
CA LEU A 392 38.59 -22.66 19.47
C LEU A 392 38.72 -24.04 20.14
N ASN A 393 37.75 -24.46 20.96
CA ASN A 393 37.69 -25.81 21.54
C ASN A 393 36.23 -26.30 21.62
N VAL A 394 35.60 -26.45 20.46
CA VAL A 394 34.53 -27.41 20.11
C VAL A 394 34.66 -27.61 18.60
#